data_AF-A0A372QRG5-F1
#
_entry.id   AF-A0A372QRG5-F1
#
_cell.length_a   1.000
_cell.length_b   1.000
_cell.length_c   1.000
_cell.angle_alpha   90.00
_cell.angle_beta   90.00
_cell.angle_gamma   90.00
#
_symmetry.space_group_name_H-M   'P 1'
#
loop_
_entity.id
_entity.type
_entity.pdbx_description
1 polymer ?
#
loop_
_entity_poly.entity_id
_entity_poly.type
_entity_poly.pdbx_seq_one_letter_code
_entity_poly.pdbx_strand_id
1 'polypeptide(L)' 'FSMIMWEFASGIPPFNDKVHDLQLALNICKGERPEIIENTPQCYLELMKKC' A
#
# COMPACT_ATOMS: atom_id res chain seq x y z
N PHE A 1 7.36 -2.53 -5.24
CA PHE A 1 6.88 -1.44 -6.11
C PHE A 1 5.44 -1.03 -5.81
N SER A 2 4.57 -1.95 -5.36
CA SER A 2 3.17 -1.67 -5.00
C SER A 2 2.97 -0.50 -4.05
N MET A 3 3.79 -0.38 -3.00
CA MET A 3 3.70 0.73 -2.03
C MET A 3 3.96 2.10 -2.67
N ILE A 4 4.92 2.18 -3.59
CA ILE A 4 5.23 3.44 -4.30
C ILE A 4 4.07 3.79 -5.23
N MET A 5 3.56 2.82 -6.00
CA MET A 5 2.41 3.04 -6.88
C MET A 5 1.17 3.47 -6.09
N TRP A 6 0.97 2.89 -4.90
CA TRP A 6 -0.10 3.27 -3.99
C TRP A 6 0.04 4.72 -3.51
N GLU A 7 1.24 5.14 -3.11
CA GLU A 7 1.52 6.53 -2.71
C GLU A 7 1.22 7.53 -3.82
N PHE A 8 1.58 7.21 -5.07
CA PHE A 8 1.23 8.06 -6.22
C PHE A 8 -0.27 8.12 -6.48
N ALA A 9 -0.99 7.02 -6.27
CA ALA A 9 -2.44 6.96 -6.49
C ALA A 9 -3.23 7.68 -5.38
N SER A 10 -2.77 7.60 -4.12
CA SER A 10 -3.45 8.24 -2.97
C SER A 10 -2.99 9.68 -2.75
N GLY A 11 -1.76 10.02 -3.15
CA GLY A 11 -1.09 11.25 -2.75
C GLY A 11 -0.69 11.28 -1.26
N ILE A 12 -0.70 10.12 -0.59
CA ILE A 12 -0.47 9.98 0.85
C ILE A 12 0.60 8.90 1.08
N PRO A 13 1.54 9.07 2.03
CA PRO A 13 2.46 8.00 2.40
C PRO A 13 1.72 6.73 2.85
N PRO A 14 2.19 5.53 2.46
CA PRO A 14 1.61 4.26 2.93
C PRO A 14 1.65 4.18 4.45
N PHE A 15 0.53 3.78 5.07
CA PHE A 15 0.42 3.66 6.53
C PHE A 15 0.74 4.97 7.28
N ASN A 16 0.36 6.12 6.73
CA ASN A 16 0.57 7.45 7.34
C ASN A 16 -0.16 7.62 8.70
N ASP A 17 -1.12 6.75 8.98
CA ASP A 17 -1.89 6.69 10.23
C ASP A 17 -1.24 5.79 11.30
N LYS A 18 -0.13 5.10 10.99
CA LYS A 18 0.51 4.12 11.87
C LYS A 18 1.93 4.54 12.25
N VAL A 19 2.36 4.09 13.42
CA VAL A 19 3.76 4.24 13.86
C VAL A 19 4.65 3.33 13.02
N HIS A 20 5.76 3.85 12.51
CA HIS A 20 6.72 3.10 11.69
C HIS A 20 7.72 2.36 12.56
N ASP A 21 7.24 1.33 13.25
CA ASP A 21 8.03 0.48 14.15
C ASP A 21 8.19 -0.95 13.62
N LEU A 22 8.86 -1.80 14.43
CA LEU A 22 9.06 -3.21 14.10
C LEU A 22 7.74 -3.97 13.96
N GLN A 23 6.70 -3.59 14.70
CA GLN A 23 5.41 -4.27 14.65
C GLN A 23 4.74 -4.04 13.29
N LEU A 24 4.77 -2.81 12.77
CA LEU A 24 4.29 -2.51 11.42
C LEU A 24 5.09 -3.30 10.38
N ALA A 25 6.42 -3.33 10.47
CA ALA A 25 7.27 -4.09 9.55
C ALA A 25 6.90 -5.59 9.54
N LEU A 26 6.69 -6.19 10.72
CA LEU A 26 6.27 -7.59 10.84
C LEU A 26 4.88 -7.83 10.23
N ASN A 27 3.94 -6.90 10.40
CA ASN A 27 2.62 -7.05 9.80
C ASN A 27 2.67 -6.96 8.28
N ILE A 28 3.50 -6.06 7.71
CA ILE A 28 3.73 -5.97 6.26
C ILE A 28 4.30 -7.29 5.73
N CYS A 29 5.25 -7.91 6.44
CA CYS A 29 5.76 -9.24 6.12
C CYS A 29 4.69 -10.34 6.20
N LYS A 30 3.69 -10.19 7.08
CA LYS A 30 2.52 -11.09 7.18
C LYS A 30 1.44 -10.82 6.12
N GLY A 31 1.61 -9.79 5.29
CA GLY A 31 0.69 -9.47 4.20
C GLY A 31 -0.22 -8.28 4.45
N GLU A 32 -0.01 -7.49 5.52
CA GLU A 32 -0.72 -6.22 5.68
C GLU A 32 -0.40 -5.29 4.50
N ARG A 33 -1.45 -4.66 3.92
CA ARG A 33 -1.37 -3.73 2.79
C ARG A 33 -2.23 -2.49 3.10
N PRO A 34 -1.89 -1.32 2.52
CA PRO A 34 -2.77 -0.15 2.57
C PRO A 34 -4.13 -0.44 1.93
N GLU A 35 -5.13 0.37 2.28
CA GLU A 35 -6.49 0.25 1.75
C GLU A 35 -6.52 0.47 0.23
N ILE A 36 -7.45 -0.18 -0.45
CA ILE A 36 -7.62 0.02 -1.90
C ILE A 36 -8.19 1.41 -2.15
N ILE A 37 -7.52 2.18 -3.00
CA ILE A 37 -7.96 3.53 -3.38
C ILE A 37 -9.07 3.39 -4.43
N GLU A 38 -10.27 3.83 -4.07
CA GLU A 38 -11.41 3.88 -5.00
C GLU A 38 -11.06 4.70 -6.24
N ASN A 39 -11.59 4.28 -7.40
CA ASN A 39 -11.31 4.87 -8.72
C ASN A 39 -9.89 4.63 -9.28
N THR A 40 -9.05 3.85 -8.60
CA THR A 40 -7.81 3.34 -9.22
C THR A 40 -8.16 2.45 -10.43
N PRO A 41 -7.59 2.71 -11.62
CA PRO A 41 -7.82 1.86 -12.79
C PRO A 41 -7.51 0.39 -12.50
N GLN A 42 -8.35 -0.53 -12.99
CA GLN A 42 -8.22 -1.98 -12.71
C GLN A 42 -6.83 -2.52 -13.07
N CYS A 43 -6.24 -2.07 -14.18
CA CYS A 43 -4.89 -2.50 -14.57
C CYS A 43 -3.82 -2.12 -13.52
N TYR A 44 -3.98 -0.97 -12.85
CA TYR A 44 -3.11 -0.52 -11.77
C TYR A 44 -3.32 -1.35 -10.51
N LEU A 45 -4.57 -1.69 -10.16
CA LEU A 45 -4.88 -2.58 -9.04
C LEU A 45 -4.25 -3.96 -9.23
N GLU A 46 -4.35 -4.54 -10.43
CA GLU A 46 -3.74 -5.84 -10.73
C GLU A 46 -2.20 -5.78 -10.71
N LEU A 47 -1.60 -4.69 -11.17
CA LEU A 47 -0.15 -4.46 -11.05
C LEU A 47 0.28 -4.35 -9.59
N MET A 48 -0.46 -3.60 -8.77
CA MET A 48 -0.19 -3.45 -7.34
C MET A 48 -0.33 -4.77 -6.58
N LYS A 49 -1.29 -5.64 -6.93
CA LYS A 49 -1.43 -6.97 -6.30
C LYS A 49 -0.31 -7.94 -6.66
N LYS A 50 0.29 -7.80 -7.85
CA LYS A 50 1.40 -8.67 -8.31
C LYS A 50 2.75 -8.31 -7.68
N CYS A 51 2.86 -7.15 -7.04
CA CYS A 51 4.09 -6.60 -6.47
C CYS A 51 4.11 -6.67 -4.95
#